data_AF-A0A841WCY7-F1
#
_entry.id   AF-A0A841WCY7-F1
#
_cell.length_a   1.000
_cell.length_b   1.000
_cell.length_c   1.000
_cell.angle_alpha   90.00
_cell.angle_beta   90.00
_cell.angle_gamma   90.00
#
_symmetry.space_group_name_H-M   'P 1'
#
loop_
_entity.id
_entity.type
_entity.pdbx_description
1 polymer ?
#
loop_
_entity_poly.entity_id
_entity_poly.type
_entity_poly.pdbx_seq_one_letter_code
_entity_poly.pdbx_strand_id
1 'polypeptide(L)'
;MTEQHYRMTLTDAIALYKSADLTAKGALKIWVRIKFKENWAAFIDTKEVRDLFDMKRSTFWEALSKLEEEGEIELSEPHKIHIKRLRDSSGIPDTRPENRTKAKIPDSHPENRTVIRKTGQPSGIPDSQDLETSSEGDSSDSTDLFQIFLNSLSETERENFLEFGKKKAADLPKPPILPLKWIEKNFEELSEQWLLTRNENENQNQKYNFAAYSEPQHQMWYQQLQAVVSGAAQSGDSARLEQFLKDDFYCSWLNWAKTAREDVREFLVTNPIPTENPLKAE
;
A
#
# COMPACT_ATOMS: atom_id res chain seq x y z
N MET A 1 -12.64 14.95 42.63
CA MET A 1 -12.79 15.78 41.41
C MET A 1 -12.91 14.83 40.25
N THR A 2 -14.03 14.82 39.55
CA THR A 2 -14.17 14.02 38.33
C THR A 2 -13.25 14.62 37.27
N GLU A 3 -12.22 13.86 36.88
CA GLU A 3 -11.33 14.22 35.78
C GLU A 3 -12.17 14.46 34.53
N GLN A 4 -12.25 15.72 34.09
CA GLN A 4 -12.83 16.07 32.81
C GLN A 4 -11.89 15.54 31.73
N HIS A 5 -12.19 14.36 31.21
CA HIS A 5 -11.56 13.84 30.02
C HIS A 5 -12.16 14.58 28.82
N TYR A 6 -11.61 15.74 28.47
CA TYR A 6 -11.97 16.37 27.20
C TYR A 6 -11.47 15.45 26.08
N ARG A 7 -12.38 14.66 25.52
CA ARG A 7 -12.10 13.75 24.41
C ARG A 7 -12.17 14.55 23.12
N MET A 8 -11.02 15.06 22.69
CA MET A 8 -10.91 15.80 21.44
C MET A 8 -11.41 14.96 20.26
N THR A 9 -12.42 15.48 19.55
CA THR A 9 -13.00 14.84 18.38
C THR A 9 -12.22 15.23 17.11
N LEU A 10 -12.50 14.53 16.00
CA LEU A 10 -11.91 14.88 14.72
C LEU A 10 -12.37 16.28 14.25
N THR A 11 -13.63 16.62 14.51
CA THR A 11 -14.18 17.95 14.22
C THR A 11 -13.45 19.04 14.98
N ASP A 12 -13.16 18.81 16.27
CA ASP A 12 -12.40 19.76 17.09
C ASP A 12 -10.97 19.93 16.54
N ALA A 13 -10.31 18.84 16.17
CA ALA A 13 -8.97 18.88 15.58
C ALA A 13 -8.94 19.65 14.24
N ILE A 14 -9.97 19.48 13.39
CA ILE A 14 -10.10 20.24 12.14
C ILE A 14 -10.32 21.72 12.43
N ALA A 15 -11.20 22.05 13.39
CA ALA A 15 -11.46 23.44 13.77
C ALA A 15 -10.20 24.13 14.30
N LEU A 16 -9.46 23.48 15.20
CA LEU A 16 -8.21 23.98 15.76
C LEU A 16 -7.10 24.11 14.70
N TYR A 17 -7.05 23.21 13.72
CA TYR A 17 -6.11 23.34 12.61
C TYR A 17 -6.44 24.55 11.73
N LYS A 18 -7.73 24.76 11.43
CA LYS A 18 -8.19 25.88 10.61
C LYS A 18 -8.05 27.24 11.30
N SER A 19 -8.13 27.29 12.63
CA SER A 19 -7.84 28.50 13.41
C SER A 19 -6.34 28.74 13.63
N ALA A 20 -5.47 27.86 13.13
CA ALA A 20 -4.02 27.85 13.36
C ALA A 20 -3.59 27.64 14.83
N ASP A 21 -4.51 27.17 15.69
CA ASP A 21 -4.21 26.77 17.06
C ASP A 21 -3.55 25.38 17.14
N LEU A 22 -3.58 24.63 16.04
CA LEU A 22 -2.98 23.31 15.91
C LEU A 22 -2.07 23.24 14.69
N THR A 23 -0.87 22.68 14.87
CA THR A 23 0.06 22.46 13.76
C THR A 23 -0.38 21.31 12.87
N ALA A 24 0.11 21.25 11.62
CA ALA A 24 -0.19 20.14 10.71
C ALA A 24 0.21 18.77 11.30
N LYS A 25 1.38 18.70 11.95
CA LYS A 25 1.84 17.52 12.69
C LYS A 25 0.85 17.14 13.80
N GLY A 26 0.43 18.12 14.60
CA GLY A 26 -0.53 17.91 15.68
C GLY A 26 -1.89 17.39 15.18
N ALA A 27 -2.39 17.99 14.11
CA ALA A 27 -3.64 17.57 13.45
C ALA A 27 -3.56 16.12 12.96
N LEU A 28 -2.49 15.74 12.26
CA LEU A 28 -2.29 14.37 11.81
C LEU A 28 -2.11 13.39 12.99
N LYS A 29 -1.37 13.78 14.04
CA LYS A 29 -1.22 12.96 15.25
C LYS A 29 -2.56 12.63 15.90
N ILE A 30 -3.44 13.64 16.03
CA ILE A 30 -4.76 13.46 16.61
C ILE A 30 -5.63 12.60 15.69
N TRP A 31 -5.60 12.85 14.38
CA TRP A 31 -6.31 12.04 13.40
C TRP A 31 -5.90 10.56 13.48
N VAL A 32 -4.59 10.27 13.53
CA VAL A 32 -4.06 8.91 13.70
C VAL A 32 -4.57 8.29 15.01
N ARG A 33 -4.51 9.02 16.13
CA ARG A 33 -4.96 8.52 17.44
C ARG A 33 -6.47 8.25 17.52
N ILE A 34 -7.27 8.98 16.75
CA ILE A 34 -8.72 8.77 16.65
C ILE A 34 -9.05 7.58 15.76
N LYS A 35 -8.34 7.44 14.63
CA LYS A 35 -8.62 6.41 13.61
C LYS A 35 -7.98 5.05 13.93
N PHE A 36 -6.86 5.04 14.63
CA PHE A 36 -6.08 3.83 14.89
C PHE A 36 -5.90 3.58 16.40
N LYS A 37 -6.20 2.35 16.80
CA LYS A 37 -5.74 1.82 18.09
C LYS A 37 -4.23 1.55 18.02
N GLU A 38 -3.59 1.38 19.17
CA GLU A 38 -2.18 1.02 19.23
C GLU A 38 -1.90 -0.27 18.43
N ASN A 39 -0.79 -0.29 17.69
CA ASN A 39 -0.39 -1.38 16.80
C ASN A 39 -1.36 -1.72 15.68
N TRP A 40 -2.40 -0.92 15.46
CA TRP A 40 -3.24 -1.05 14.27
C TRP A 40 -2.53 -0.41 13.10
N ALA A 41 -2.69 -1.03 11.95
CA ALA A 41 -2.23 -0.49 10.70
C ALA A 41 -3.32 -0.57 9.64
N ALA A 42 -3.40 0.45 8.80
CA ALA A 42 -4.28 0.45 7.64
C ALA A 42 -3.69 1.27 6.51
N PHE A 43 -4.21 1.00 5.33
CA PHE A 43 -3.99 1.78 4.13
C PHE A 43 -4.83 3.06 4.15
N ILE A 44 -4.19 4.17 3.84
CA ILE A 44 -4.83 5.49 3.88
C ILE A 44 -4.78 6.15 2.52
N ASP A 45 -5.92 6.68 2.07
CA ASP A 45 -5.95 7.61 0.94
C ASP A 45 -5.41 8.98 1.39
N THR A 46 -4.21 9.30 0.95
CA THR A 46 -3.55 10.57 1.26
C THR A 46 -4.32 11.78 0.77
N LYS A 47 -5.11 11.66 -0.30
CA LYS A 47 -5.92 12.75 -0.83
C LYS A 47 -7.08 13.06 0.10
N GLU A 48 -7.79 12.04 0.58
CA GLU A 48 -8.92 12.22 1.51
C GLU A 48 -8.49 12.95 2.78
N VAL A 49 -7.37 12.52 3.40
CA VAL A 49 -6.87 13.14 4.64
C VAL A 49 -6.42 14.58 4.40
N ARG A 50 -5.79 14.85 3.26
CA ARG A 50 -5.39 16.21 2.90
C ARG A 50 -6.58 17.12 2.69
N ASP A 51 -7.59 16.65 1.96
CA ASP A 51 -8.81 17.41 1.67
C ASP A 51 -9.61 17.68 2.96
N LEU A 52 -9.61 16.72 3.90
CA LEU A 52 -10.27 16.87 5.20
C LEU A 52 -9.74 18.06 6.02
N PHE A 53 -8.41 18.23 6.02
CA PHE A 53 -7.76 19.32 6.75
C PHE A 53 -7.46 20.54 5.88
N ASP A 54 -7.76 20.51 4.58
CA ASP A 54 -7.36 21.52 3.60
C ASP A 54 -5.83 21.75 3.57
N MET A 55 -5.06 20.65 3.63
CA MET A 55 -3.60 20.69 3.66
C MET A 55 -2.97 20.61 2.27
N LYS A 56 -1.95 21.45 2.05
CA LYS A 56 -1.04 21.33 0.91
C LYS A 56 -0.30 20.00 0.95
N ARG A 57 -0.04 19.42 -0.23
CA ARG A 57 0.69 18.16 -0.37
C ARG A 57 2.03 18.16 0.36
N SER A 58 2.84 19.22 0.19
CA SER A 58 4.14 19.34 0.85
C SER A 58 4.02 19.35 2.37
N THR A 59 3.09 20.14 2.92
CA THR A 59 2.84 20.22 4.37
C THR A 59 2.39 18.90 4.97
N PHE A 60 1.56 18.15 4.25
CA PHE A 60 1.11 16.83 4.66
C PHE A 60 2.26 15.83 4.79
N TRP A 61 3.09 15.72 3.75
CA TRP A 61 4.23 14.81 3.75
C TRP A 61 5.29 15.21 4.77
N GLU A 62 5.59 16.51 4.89
CA GLU A 62 6.51 17.01 5.92
C GLU A 62 6.01 16.67 7.34
N ALA A 63 4.71 16.79 7.58
CA ALA A 63 4.12 16.45 8.88
C ALA A 63 4.12 14.94 9.16
N LEU A 64 3.89 14.10 8.14
CA LEU A 64 3.99 12.63 8.28
C LEU A 64 5.42 12.18 8.54
N SER A 65 6.41 12.66 7.79
CA SER A 65 7.81 12.32 8.01
C SER A 65 8.26 12.66 9.43
N LYS A 66 7.81 13.80 9.99
CA LYS A 66 8.10 14.15 11.39
C LYS A 66 7.46 13.18 12.40
N LEU A 67 6.27 12.65 12.11
CA LEU A 67 5.64 11.65 12.99
C LEU A 67 6.36 10.30 12.92
N GLU A 68 6.88 9.96 11.75
CA GLU A 68 7.70 8.76 11.56
C GLU A 68 9.05 8.88 12.26
N GLU A 69 9.75 10.02 12.11
CA GLU A 69 10.99 10.33 12.84
C GLU A 69 10.81 10.29 14.37
N GLU A 70 9.64 10.71 14.86
CA GLU A 70 9.28 10.64 16.29
C GLU A 70 8.89 9.23 16.75
N GLY A 71 8.84 8.26 15.84
CA GLY A 71 8.43 6.88 16.14
C GLY A 71 6.98 6.80 16.62
N GLU A 72 6.12 7.72 16.20
CA GLU A 72 4.68 7.69 16.48
C GLU A 72 3.94 6.82 15.46
N ILE A 73 4.48 6.79 14.24
CA ILE A 73 3.99 6.00 13.12
C ILE A 73 5.14 5.28 12.40
N GLU A 74 4.83 4.16 11.77
CA GLU A 74 5.71 3.49 10.81
C GLU A 74 5.05 3.64 9.43
N LEU A 75 5.79 4.17 8.44
CA LEU A 75 5.32 4.25 7.05
C LEU A 75 5.89 3.06 6.26
N SER A 76 5.04 2.35 5.52
CA SER A 76 5.49 1.35 4.55
C SER A 76 4.84 1.60 3.19
N GLU A 77 5.65 1.57 2.14
CA GLU A 77 5.24 1.68 0.74
C GLU A 77 5.11 0.26 0.14
N PRO A 78 4.08 -0.01 -0.70
CA PRO A 78 3.74 0.84 -1.84
C PRO A 78 2.23 1.18 -2.04
N HIS A 79 1.99 2.31 -2.72
CA HIS A 79 0.70 2.87 -3.23
C HIS A 79 -0.33 3.41 -2.23
N LYS A 80 -0.41 2.86 -1.02
CA LYS A 80 -1.22 3.40 0.06
C LYS A 80 -0.33 3.46 1.29
N ILE A 81 -0.29 4.60 1.97
CA ILE A 81 0.58 4.73 3.16
C ILE A 81 0.03 3.76 4.21
N HIS A 82 0.83 2.75 4.56
CA HIS A 82 0.58 1.90 5.71
C HIS A 82 1.05 2.67 6.93
N ILE A 83 0.13 3.18 7.76
CA ILE A 83 0.45 3.85 9.02
C ILE A 83 0.19 2.88 10.15
N LYS A 84 1.24 2.46 10.86
CA LYS A 84 1.10 1.71 12.12
C LYS A 84 1.33 2.61 13.31
N ARG A 85 0.37 2.72 14.22
CA ARG A 85 0.55 3.50 15.45
C ARG A 85 1.48 2.77 16.42
N LEU A 86 2.53 3.45 16.85
CA LEU A 86 3.48 2.97 17.86
C LEU A 86 3.10 3.49 19.26
N ARG A 87 3.60 2.82 20.32
CA ARG A 87 3.24 3.12 21.72
C ARG A 87 3.73 4.52 22.12
N ASP A 88 2.92 5.26 22.87
CA ASP A 88 3.30 6.55 23.43
C ASP A 88 4.51 6.40 24.37
N SER A 89 5.69 6.86 23.93
CA SER A 89 6.91 6.94 24.75
C SER A 89 6.81 7.97 25.88
N SER A 90 5.70 8.71 25.98
CA SER A 90 5.47 9.73 27.00
C SER A 90 4.84 9.20 28.30
N GLY A 91 4.89 7.88 28.54
CA GLY A 91 4.56 7.30 29.83
C GLY A 91 5.60 7.71 30.88
N ILE A 92 5.16 8.51 31.84
CA ILE A 92 5.87 8.86 33.08
C ILE A 92 6.57 7.60 33.63
N PRO A 93 7.89 7.60 33.87
CA PRO A 93 8.53 6.50 34.56
C PRO A 93 8.04 6.52 36.01
N ASP A 94 7.32 5.47 36.38
CA ASP A 94 6.92 5.26 37.76
C ASP A 94 8.19 5.14 38.62
N THR A 95 8.38 6.14 39.47
CA THR A 95 9.50 6.28 40.39
C THR A 95 9.63 5.02 41.26
N ARG A 96 10.73 4.29 41.11
CA ARG A 96 11.26 3.46 42.20
C ARG A 96 12.78 3.60 42.27
N PRO A 97 13.35 3.97 43.44
CA PRO A 97 14.66 4.60 43.49
C PRO A 97 15.84 3.64 43.34
N GLU A 98 16.90 4.27 42.84
CA GLU A 98 18.25 3.83 42.58
C GLU A 98 18.91 2.97 43.65
N ASN A 99 19.80 2.09 43.19
CA ASN A 99 21.12 1.98 43.80
C ASN A 99 22.20 2.02 42.70
N ARG A 100 22.93 3.15 42.70
CA ARG A 100 24.36 3.40 42.37
C ARG A 100 25.03 2.43 41.37
N THR A 101 25.77 2.90 40.36
CA THR A 101 27.05 3.62 40.57
C THR A 101 27.57 4.28 39.27
N LYS A 102 27.76 5.61 39.33
CA LYS A 102 28.78 6.53 38.78
C LYS A 102 29.43 6.33 37.38
N ALA A 103 29.63 7.53 36.77
CA ALA A 103 30.75 8.04 35.95
C ALA A 103 30.31 8.36 34.50
N LYS A 104 30.64 9.48 33.84
CA LYS A 104 31.39 10.71 34.12
C LYS A 104 31.15 11.65 32.90
N ILE A 105 30.85 12.93 33.14
CA ILE A 105 30.75 13.98 32.10
C ILE A 105 32.17 14.46 31.73
N PRO A 106 32.45 14.93 30.50
CA PRO A 106 32.45 16.39 30.18
C PRO A 106 31.83 16.68 28.79
N ASP A 107 30.85 17.56 28.64
CA ASP A 107 30.89 19.03 28.61
C ASP A 107 31.48 19.64 27.31
N SER A 108 30.74 20.64 26.79
CA SER A 108 31.14 21.72 25.87
C SER A 108 31.02 21.54 24.33
N HIS A 109 29.92 22.08 23.77
CA HIS A 109 29.86 22.83 22.49
C HIS A 109 30.51 24.24 22.71
N PRO A 110 30.76 25.13 21.71
CA PRO A 110 30.10 25.28 20.40
C PRO A 110 30.99 25.62 19.17
N GLU A 111 30.34 25.60 17.99
CA GLU A 111 30.49 26.45 16.79
C GLU A 111 31.89 26.86 16.26
N ASN A 112 32.14 26.59 14.97
CA ASN A 112 32.49 27.66 14.03
C ASN A 112 32.32 27.30 12.54
N ARG A 113 31.64 28.21 11.84
CA ARG A 113 31.59 28.37 10.38
C ARG A 113 33.01 28.56 9.82
N THR A 114 33.27 28.05 8.62
CA THR A 114 34.17 28.74 7.70
C THR A 114 33.71 28.58 6.25
N VAL A 115 33.34 29.73 5.69
CA VAL A 115 33.12 29.98 4.26
C VAL A 115 34.49 30.17 3.61
N ILE A 116 34.80 29.44 2.53
CA ILE A 116 35.83 29.87 1.57
C ILE A 116 35.30 29.73 0.15
N ARG A 117 35.04 30.89 -0.47
CA ARG A 117 34.99 31.14 -1.91
C ARG A 117 36.42 31.30 -2.46
N LYS A 118 36.66 30.83 -3.70
CA LYS A 118 37.54 31.41 -4.74
C LYS A 118 37.29 30.63 -6.06
N THR A 119 36.50 31.07 -7.04
CA THR A 119 36.73 31.97 -8.21
C THR A 119 37.96 31.71 -9.09
N GLY A 120 37.69 31.49 -10.41
CA GLY A 120 38.56 31.71 -11.59
C GLY A 120 38.83 30.44 -12.43
N GLN A 121 38.06 30.01 -13.46
CA GLN A 121 37.92 30.46 -14.88
C GLN A 121 39.25 30.38 -15.72
N PRO A 122 39.23 30.29 -17.08
CA PRO A 122 38.67 29.32 -18.04
C PRO A 122 39.68 28.87 -19.16
N SER A 123 39.18 28.13 -20.18
CA SER A 123 39.71 27.97 -21.56
C SER A 123 40.76 26.86 -21.77
N GLY A 124 40.72 26.00 -22.80
CA GLY A 124 39.88 25.91 -24.00
C GLY A 124 40.15 24.57 -24.73
N ILE A 125 39.25 24.24 -25.67
CA ILE A 125 39.36 23.14 -26.64
C ILE A 125 40.12 23.69 -27.87
N PRO A 126 40.96 22.89 -28.58
CA PRO A 126 40.45 22.24 -29.80
C PRO A 126 41.01 20.82 -30.05
N ASP A 127 40.06 19.91 -30.32
CA ASP A 127 39.96 19.00 -31.47
C ASP A 127 41.20 18.25 -32.00
N SER A 128 41.14 16.91 -32.01
CA SER A 128 41.30 16.07 -33.22
C SER A 128 41.04 14.59 -32.91
N GLN A 129 40.30 13.97 -33.83
CA GLN A 129 39.87 12.58 -33.89
C GLN A 129 41.05 11.59 -33.93
N ASP A 130 40.90 10.42 -33.31
CA ASP A 130 40.97 9.14 -34.03
C ASP A 130 40.51 7.95 -33.17
N LEU A 131 39.95 6.98 -33.88
CA LEU A 131 39.27 5.76 -33.43
C LEU A 131 40.16 4.81 -32.62
N GLU A 132 39.60 4.15 -31.60
CA GLU A 132 39.22 2.71 -31.65
C GLU A 132 38.79 2.16 -30.28
N THR A 133 37.63 1.51 -30.31
CA THR A 133 37.19 0.32 -29.56
C THR A 133 37.18 0.28 -28.03
N SER A 134 36.03 -0.25 -27.56
CA SER A 134 35.81 -0.94 -26.29
C SER A 134 35.50 -0.04 -25.08
N SER A 135 34.20 0.10 -24.82
CA SER A 135 33.71 -0.16 -23.47
C SER A 135 32.25 -0.59 -23.56
N GLU A 136 32.01 -1.86 -23.23
CA GLU A 136 30.74 -2.32 -22.69
C GLU A 136 30.33 -1.34 -21.57
N GLY A 137 29.15 -0.74 -21.70
CA GLY A 137 28.64 0.26 -20.78
C GLY A 137 27.31 -0.21 -20.20
N ASP A 138 27.36 -0.61 -18.93
CA ASP A 138 26.30 -0.59 -17.93
C ASP A 138 24.88 -1.01 -18.35
N SER A 139 24.62 -2.32 -18.23
CA SER A 139 23.25 -2.89 -18.19
C SER A 139 22.88 -3.42 -16.79
N SER A 140 23.54 -2.94 -15.73
CA SER A 140 23.39 -3.50 -14.38
C SER A 140 22.21 -2.95 -13.57
N ASP A 141 21.62 -1.81 -13.93
CA ASP A 141 20.60 -1.16 -13.09
C ASP A 141 19.18 -1.73 -13.27
N SER A 142 18.82 -2.17 -14.49
CA SER A 142 17.44 -2.62 -14.78
C SER A 142 17.09 -3.98 -14.15
N THR A 143 18.04 -4.92 -14.11
CA THR A 143 17.82 -6.24 -13.51
C THR A 143 17.67 -6.16 -11.99
N ASP A 144 18.36 -5.22 -11.35
CA ASP A 144 18.28 -5.06 -9.89
C ASP A 144 16.92 -4.49 -9.47
N LEU A 145 16.44 -3.46 -10.19
CA LEU A 145 15.11 -2.87 -9.95
C LEU A 145 13.97 -3.87 -10.19
N PHE A 146 14.08 -4.71 -11.21
CA PHE A 146 13.09 -5.75 -11.47
C PHE A 146 12.99 -6.74 -10.30
N GLN A 147 14.12 -7.19 -9.76
CA GLN A 147 14.13 -8.12 -8.62
C GLN A 147 13.64 -7.46 -7.35
N ILE A 148 14.04 -6.20 -7.09
CA ILE A 148 13.51 -5.41 -5.97
C ILE A 148 11.99 -5.29 -6.06
N PHE A 149 11.45 -5.00 -7.24
CA PHE A 149 10.01 -4.93 -7.48
C PHE A 149 9.33 -6.28 -7.20
N LEU A 150 9.81 -7.39 -7.78
CA LEU A 150 9.21 -8.70 -7.54
C LEU A 150 9.25 -9.12 -6.06
N ASN A 151 10.31 -8.74 -5.33
CA ASN A 151 10.44 -9.02 -3.91
C ASN A 151 9.53 -8.14 -3.04
N SER A 152 9.08 -6.99 -3.55
CA SER A 152 8.09 -6.14 -2.87
C SER A 152 6.66 -6.68 -2.96
N LEU A 153 6.40 -7.61 -3.90
CA LEU A 153 5.10 -8.23 -4.11
C LEU A 153 4.93 -9.50 -3.27
N SER A 154 3.71 -9.79 -2.83
CA SER A 154 3.38 -11.12 -2.32
C SER A 154 3.49 -12.18 -3.42
N GLU A 155 3.58 -13.46 -3.03
CA GLU A 155 3.72 -14.57 -3.99
C GLU A 155 2.58 -14.61 -5.02
N THR A 156 1.35 -14.37 -4.58
CA THR A 156 0.16 -14.29 -5.45
C THR A 156 0.22 -13.08 -6.38
N GLU A 157 0.64 -11.92 -5.88
CA GLU A 157 0.78 -10.71 -6.71
C GLU A 157 1.88 -10.86 -7.76
N ARG A 158 2.98 -11.50 -7.38
CA ARG A 158 4.10 -11.81 -8.28
C ARG A 158 3.64 -12.73 -9.41
N GLU A 159 2.88 -13.79 -9.09
CA GLU A 159 2.33 -14.69 -10.10
C GLU A 159 1.37 -13.95 -11.05
N ASN A 160 0.44 -13.14 -10.50
CA ASN A 160 -0.47 -12.32 -11.28
C ASN A 160 0.25 -11.33 -12.21
N PHE A 161 1.32 -10.69 -11.74
CA PHE A 161 2.13 -9.79 -12.55
C PHE A 161 2.82 -10.53 -13.70
N LEU A 162 3.39 -11.71 -13.43
CA LEU A 162 4.04 -12.52 -14.46
C LEU A 162 3.06 -13.05 -15.50
N GLU A 163 1.85 -13.46 -15.11
CA GLU A 163 0.79 -13.85 -16.04
C GLU A 163 0.36 -12.68 -16.91
N PHE A 164 0.16 -11.51 -16.31
CA PHE A 164 -0.13 -10.27 -17.04
C PHE A 164 0.95 -9.95 -18.08
N GLY A 165 2.23 -9.99 -17.67
CA GLY A 165 3.36 -9.76 -18.56
C GLY A 165 3.45 -10.80 -19.69
N LYS A 166 3.21 -12.08 -19.39
CA LYS A 166 3.20 -13.16 -20.40
C LYS A 166 2.08 -12.95 -21.43
N LYS A 167 0.90 -12.53 -20.99
CA LYS A 167 -0.22 -12.21 -21.88
C LYS A 167 0.13 -11.04 -22.80
N LYS A 168 0.66 -9.95 -22.25
CA LYS A 168 1.12 -8.79 -23.02
C LYS A 168 2.21 -9.15 -24.02
N ALA A 169 3.15 -10.01 -23.65
CA ALA A 169 4.18 -10.51 -24.55
C ALA A 169 3.59 -11.33 -25.71
N ALA A 170 2.58 -12.15 -25.44
CA ALA A 170 1.91 -12.97 -26.45
C ALA A 170 1.07 -12.14 -27.44
N ASP A 171 0.50 -11.03 -26.98
CA ASP A 171 -0.34 -10.13 -27.80
C ASP A 171 0.46 -9.23 -28.75
N LEU A 172 1.81 -9.26 -28.68
CA LEU A 172 2.65 -8.48 -29.58
C LEU A 172 2.57 -9.01 -31.03
N PRO A 173 2.64 -8.11 -32.05
CA PRO A 173 2.66 -8.52 -33.45
C PRO A 173 3.79 -9.51 -33.80
N LYS A 174 4.87 -9.50 -33.02
CA LYS A 174 5.95 -10.48 -33.06
C LYS A 174 6.23 -10.95 -31.63
N PRO A 175 5.65 -12.09 -31.20
CA PRO A 175 5.84 -12.59 -29.86
C PRO A 175 7.32 -12.87 -29.56
N PRO A 176 7.84 -12.48 -28.39
CA PRO A 176 9.21 -12.75 -28.01
C PRO A 176 9.39 -14.25 -27.74
N ILE A 177 10.51 -14.81 -28.22
CA ILE A 177 10.86 -16.22 -28.00
C ILE A 177 11.09 -16.51 -26.51
N LEU A 178 11.54 -15.52 -25.75
CA LEU A 178 11.75 -15.59 -24.30
C LEU A 178 10.87 -14.55 -23.59
N PRO A 179 9.60 -14.87 -23.30
CA PRO A 179 8.66 -13.94 -22.66
C PRO A 179 9.18 -13.38 -21.35
N LEU A 180 9.85 -14.20 -20.52
CA LEU A 180 10.39 -13.75 -19.23
C LEU A 180 11.48 -12.68 -19.38
N LYS A 181 12.41 -12.86 -20.33
CA LYS A 181 13.44 -11.84 -20.61
C LYS A 181 12.84 -10.56 -21.17
N TRP A 182 11.77 -10.69 -21.95
CA TRP A 182 11.04 -9.54 -22.46
C TRP A 182 10.31 -8.81 -21.33
N ILE A 183 9.67 -9.52 -20.41
CA ILE A 183 9.02 -8.94 -19.23
C ILE A 183 10.04 -8.18 -18.37
N GLU A 184 11.18 -8.80 -18.07
CA GLU A 184 12.27 -8.17 -17.31
C GLU A 184 12.76 -6.89 -18.02
N LYS A 185 12.95 -6.93 -19.34
CA LYS A 185 13.42 -5.76 -20.10
C LYS A 185 12.38 -4.62 -20.18
N ASN A 186 11.08 -4.93 -20.13
CA ASN A 186 10.00 -3.96 -20.26
C ASN A 186 9.26 -3.77 -18.92
N PHE A 187 9.92 -4.06 -17.79
CA PHE A 187 9.21 -4.19 -16.51
C PHE A 187 8.63 -2.85 -16.02
N GLU A 188 9.29 -1.72 -16.27
CA GLU A 188 8.82 -0.40 -15.84
C GLU A 188 7.43 -0.12 -16.41
N GLU A 189 7.30 -0.19 -17.74
CA GLU A 189 6.01 0.02 -18.43
C GLU A 189 4.97 -1.05 -18.04
N LEU A 190 5.38 -2.31 -17.94
CA LEU A 190 4.47 -3.39 -17.55
C LEU A 190 3.97 -3.22 -16.12
N SER A 191 4.82 -2.77 -15.20
CA SER A 191 4.48 -2.55 -13.80
C SER A 191 3.47 -1.41 -13.66
N GLU A 192 3.66 -0.30 -14.37
CA GLU A 192 2.70 0.81 -14.41
C GLU A 192 1.35 0.37 -14.98
N GLN A 193 1.34 -0.33 -16.12
CA GLN A 193 0.10 -0.84 -16.72
C GLN A 193 -0.59 -1.86 -15.84
N TRP A 194 0.16 -2.75 -15.19
CA TRP A 194 -0.38 -3.74 -14.27
C TRP A 194 -0.98 -3.08 -13.04
N LEU A 195 -0.30 -2.08 -12.47
CA LEU A 195 -0.82 -1.30 -11.35
C LEU A 195 -2.07 -0.52 -11.73
N LEU A 196 -2.14 0.06 -12.93
CA LEU A 196 -3.36 0.71 -13.43
C LEU A 196 -4.51 -0.30 -13.59
N THR A 197 -4.25 -1.45 -14.22
CA THR A 197 -5.25 -2.52 -14.39
C THR A 197 -5.72 -3.05 -13.03
N ARG A 198 -4.79 -3.20 -12.09
CA ARG A 198 -5.08 -3.60 -10.70
C ARG A 198 -5.93 -2.56 -10.00
N ASN A 199 -5.60 -1.27 -10.13
CA ASN A 199 -6.37 -0.18 -9.53
C ASN A 199 -7.74 -0.02 -10.18
N GLU A 200 -7.89 -0.25 -11.49
CA GLU A 200 -9.18 -0.28 -12.17
C GLU A 200 -10.04 -1.45 -11.67
N ASN A 201 -9.45 -2.63 -11.49
CA ASN A 201 -10.14 -3.78 -10.89
C ASN A 201 -10.46 -3.58 -9.40
N GLU A 202 -9.56 -2.94 -8.64
CA GLU A 202 -9.81 -2.54 -7.24
C GLU A 202 -10.87 -1.45 -7.15
N ASN A 203 -10.93 -0.52 -8.10
CA ASN A 203 -11.96 0.53 -8.18
C ASN A 203 -13.31 -0.03 -8.67
N GLN A 204 -13.33 -1.07 -9.50
CA GLN A 204 -14.56 -1.84 -9.74
C GLN A 204 -15.05 -2.51 -8.45
N ASN A 205 -14.12 -3.02 -7.62
CA ASN A 205 -14.43 -3.49 -6.27
C ASN A 205 -14.81 -2.36 -5.27
N GLN A 206 -14.67 -1.07 -5.63
CA GLN A 206 -15.14 0.06 -4.80
C GLN A 206 -16.61 0.44 -5.04
N LYS A 207 -17.31 -0.16 -6.01
CA LYS A 207 -18.74 0.11 -6.22
C LYS A 207 -19.58 -0.16 -4.95
N TYR A 208 -19.14 -1.12 -4.14
CA TYR A 208 -19.79 -1.49 -2.89
C TYR A 208 -18.76 -1.49 -1.75
N ASN A 209 -19.02 -0.71 -0.70
CA ASN A 209 -18.23 -0.77 0.52
C ASN A 209 -18.70 -1.95 1.38
N PHE A 210 -18.31 -3.18 1.01
CA PHE A 210 -18.75 -4.39 1.71
C PHE A 210 -18.41 -4.37 3.20
N ALA A 211 -17.27 -3.78 3.60
CA ALA A 211 -16.89 -3.65 5.00
C ALA A 211 -17.83 -2.77 5.84
N ALA A 212 -18.66 -1.93 5.22
CA ALA A 212 -19.63 -1.08 5.91
C ALA A 212 -20.99 -1.78 6.16
N TYR A 213 -21.22 -2.96 5.58
CA TYR A 213 -22.46 -3.69 5.80
C TYR A 213 -22.40 -4.47 7.12
N SER A 214 -23.58 -4.68 7.70
CA SER A 214 -23.71 -5.38 8.98
C SER A 214 -23.57 -6.90 8.83
N GLU A 215 -23.14 -7.57 9.89
CA GLU A 215 -23.01 -9.03 9.91
C GLU A 215 -24.30 -9.77 9.47
N PRO A 216 -25.53 -9.36 9.89
CA PRO A 216 -26.75 -9.99 9.39
C PRO A 216 -26.94 -9.89 7.86
N GLN A 217 -26.51 -8.78 7.24
CA GLN A 217 -26.60 -8.63 5.79
C GLN A 217 -25.61 -9.57 5.09
N HIS A 218 -24.39 -9.64 5.60
CA HIS A 218 -23.39 -10.58 5.11
C HIS A 218 -23.83 -12.03 5.27
N GLN A 219 -24.49 -12.37 6.38
CA GLN A 219 -25.04 -13.70 6.61
C GLN A 219 -26.16 -14.04 5.62
N MET A 220 -27.03 -13.07 5.31
CA MET A 220 -28.09 -13.26 4.33
C MET A 220 -27.52 -13.59 2.93
N TRP A 221 -26.52 -12.83 2.47
CA TRP A 221 -25.87 -13.09 1.18
C TRP A 221 -25.13 -14.42 1.17
N TYR A 222 -24.50 -14.77 2.28
CA TYR A 222 -23.84 -16.06 2.43
C TYR A 222 -24.83 -17.22 2.36
N GLN A 223 -25.98 -17.14 3.02
CA GLN A 223 -27.02 -18.16 2.92
C GLN A 223 -27.56 -18.31 1.49
N GLN A 224 -27.70 -17.20 0.76
CA GLN A 224 -28.12 -17.23 -0.64
C GLN A 224 -27.06 -17.92 -1.52
N LEU A 225 -25.77 -17.60 -1.32
CA LEU A 225 -24.67 -18.29 -1.99
C LEU A 225 -24.71 -19.80 -1.70
N GLN A 226 -24.83 -20.18 -0.42
CA GLN A 226 -24.90 -21.58 -0.03
C GLN A 226 -26.06 -22.30 -0.70
N ALA A 227 -27.26 -21.72 -0.70
CA ALA A 227 -28.43 -22.31 -1.33
C ALA A 227 -28.25 -22.52 -2.84
N VAL A 228 -27.64 -21.55 -3.53
CA VAL A 228 -27.40 -21.65 -4.98
C VAL A 228 -26.31 -22.68 -5.29
N VAL A 229 -25.19 -22.66 -4.56
CA VAL A 229 -24.06 -23.58 -4.79
C VAL A 229 -24.45 -25.01 -4.44
N SER A 230 -25.07 -25.25 -3.28
CA SER A 230 -25.55 -26.58 -2.91
C SER A 230 -26.66 -27.07 -3.83
N GLY A 231 -27.55 -26.17 -4.28
CA GLY A 231 -28.58 -26.49 -5.25
C GLY A 231 -28.00 -26.90 -6.61
N ALA A 232 -27.00 -26.17 -7.10
CA ALA A 232 -26.30 -26.51 -8.34
C ALA A 232 -25.54 -27.85 -8.22
N ALA A 233 -24.88 -28.10 -7.08
CA ALA A 233 -24.20 -29.36 -6.81
C ALA A 233 -25.16 -30.57 -6.78
N GLN A 234 -26.37 -30.40 -6.22
CA GLN A 234 -27.37 -31.46 -6.15
C GLN A 234 -28.08 -31.73 -7.47
N SER A 235 -28.34 -30.68 -8.26
CA SER A 235 -29.10 -30.76 -9.51
C SER A 235 -28.24 -30.93 -10.75
N GLY A 236 -26.93 -30.66 -10.67
CA GLY A 236 -26.04 -30.57 -11.82
C GLY A 236 -26.28 -29.32 -12.69
N ASP A 237 -27.14 -28.40 -12.27
CA ASP A 237 -27.49 -27.19 -13.02
C ASP A 237 -26.50 -26.06 -12.73
N SER A 238 -25.35 -26.08 -13.44
CA SER A 238 -24.35 -25.02 -13.36
C SER A 238 -24.84 -23.69 -13.91
N ALA A 239 -25.84 -23.70 -14.81
CA ALA A 239 -26.35 -22.48 -15.46
C ALA A 239 -27.00 -21.53 -14.45
N ARG A 240 -27.68 -22.08 -13.43
CA ARG A 240 -28.26 -21.27 -12.35
C ARG A 240 -27.19 -20.59 -11.50
N LEU A 241 -26.08 -21.27 -11.23
CA LEU A 241 -24.95 -20.71 -10.50
C LEU A 241 -24.22 -19.65 -11.32
N GLU A 242 -23.97 -19.91 -12.62
CA GLU A 242 -23.40 -18.92 -13.54
C GLU A 242 -24.28 -17.67 -13.63
N GLN A 243 -25.60 -17.84 -13.74
CA GLN A 243 -26.54 -16.72 -13.79
C GLN A 243 -26.54 -15.90 -12.50
N PHE A 244 -26.38 -16.55 -11.35
CA PHE A 244 -26.24 -15.88 -10.06
C PHE A 244 -24.92 -15.09 -9.98
N LEU A 245 -23.82 -15.64 -10.49
CA LEU A 245 -22.50 -14.98 -10.50
C LEU A 245 -22.35 -13.92 -11.60
N LYS A 246 -23.24 -13.88 -12.59
CA LYS A 246 -23.37 -12.75 -13.53
C LYS A 246 -23.91 -11.49 -12.88
N ASP A 247 -24.52 -11.59 -11.69
CA ASP A 247 -24.89 -10.43 -10.91
C ASP A 247 -23.63 -9.74 -10.37
N ASP A 248 -23.43 -8.50 -10.81
CA ASP A 248 -22.29 -7.66 -10.46
C ASP A 248 -22.11 -7.50 -8.94
N PHE A 249 -23.20 -7.43 -8.18
CA PHE A 249 -23.15 -7.34 -6.73
C PHE A 249 -22.61 -8.62 -6.11
N TYR A 250 -23.15 -9.79 -6.49
CA TYR A 250 -22.70 -11.07 -5.91
C TYR A 250 -21.31 -11.47 -6.35
N CYS A 251 -20.93 -11.18 -7.59
CA CYS A 251 -19.56 -11.41 -8.06
C CYS A 251 -18.55 -10.58 -7.24
N SER A 252 -18.84 -9.28 -7.08
CA SER A 252 -18.00 -8.38 -6.30
C SER A 252 -17.96 -8.77 -4.81
N TRP A 253 -19.12 -9.10 -4.24
CA TRP A 253 -19.21 -9.53 -2.84
C TRP A 253 -18.46 -10.84 -2.59
N LEU A 254 -18.58 -11.81 -3.49
CA LEU A 254 -17.90 -13.11 -3.37
C LEU A 254 -16.37 -12.95 -3.43
N ASN A 255 -15.87 -12.10 -4.33
CA ASN A 255 -14.44 -11.81 -4.43
C ASN A 255 -13.91 -11.13 -3.17
N TRP A 256 -14.65 -10.16 -2.64
CA TRP A 256 -14.32 -9.56 -1.35
C TRP A 256 -14.35 -10.60 -0.23
N ALA A 257 -15.42 -11.40 -0.13
CA ALA A 257 -15.63 -12.35 0.95
C ALA A 257 -14.58 -13.47 0.96
N LYS A 258 -14.10 -13.94 -0.21
CA LYS A 258 -12.96 -14.88 -0.28
C LYS A 258 -11.73 -14.39 0.47
N THR A 259 -11.49 -13.08 0.49
CA THR A 259 -10.35 -12.49 1.20
C THR A 259 -10.70 -12.14 2.65
N ALA A 260 -11.90 -11.61 2.89
CA ALA A 260 -12.27 -11.04 4.19
C ALA A 260 -12.94 -12.03 5.16
N ARG A 261 -13.51 -13.15 4.67
CA ARG A 261 -14.36 -14.05 5.45
C ARG A 261 -13.89 -15.50 5.39
N GLU A 262 -13.59 -16.08 6.56
CA GLU A 262 -13.11 -17.47 6.69
C GLU A 262 -14.17 -18.50 6.34
N ASP A 263 -15.40 -18.30 6.82
CA ASP A 263 -16.52 -19.20 6.59
C ASP A 263 -16.84 -19.37 5.09
N VAL A 264 -16.69 -18.29 4.31
CA VAL A 264 -16.84 -18.34 2.85
C VAL A 264 -15.70 -19.14 2.21
N ARG A 265 -14.46 -19.02 2.68
CA ARG A 265 -13.33 -19.81 2.17
C ARG A 265 -13.54 -21.30 2.44
N GLU A 266 -13.84 -21.67 3.67
CA GLU A 266 -14.06 -23.08 4.06
C GLU A 266 -15.20 -23.71 3.25
N PHE A 267 -16.27 -22.95 3.03
CA PHE A 267 -17.39 -23.40 2.21
C PHE A 267 -17.00 -23.66 0.75
N LEU A 268 -16.20 -22.78 0.13
CA LEU A 268 -15.77 -22.94 -1.25
C LEU A 268 -14.73 -24.05 -1.43
N VAL A 269 -13.93 -24.36 -0.42
CA VAL A 269 -13.04 -25.53 -0.44
C VAL A 269 -13.85 -26.83 -0.48
N THR A 270 -14.93 -26.89 0.28
CA THR A 270 -15.82 -28.07 0.32
C THR A 270 -16.79 -28.13 -0.86
N ASN A 271 -17.09 -26.99 -1.47
CA ASN A 271 -18.03 -26.84 -2.59
C ASN A 271 -17.41 -25.95 -3.69
N PRO A 272 -16.44 -26.48 -4.47
CA PRO A 272 -15.78 -25.70 -5.49
C PRO A 272 -16.78 -25.26 -6.56
N ILE A 273 -16.81 -23.95 -6.81
CA ILE A 273 -17.57 -23.39 -7.93
C ILE A 273 -16.85 -23.83 -9.21
N PRO A 274 -17.54 -24.46 -10.18
CA PRO A 274 -16.98 -24.74 -11.49
C PRO A 274 -16.57 -23.41 -12.12
N THR A 275 -15.27 -23.15 -12.13
CA THR A 275 -14.72 -22.00 -12.86
C THR A 275 -14.67 -22.38 -14.33
N GLU A 276 -15.01 -21.45 -15.22
CA GLU A 276 -14.98 -21.67 -16.67
C GLU A 276 -13.61 -22.23 -17.09
N ASN A 277 -13.62 -23.51 -17.47
CA ASN A 277 -12.62 -24.28 -18.23
C ASN A 277 -11.17 -24.40 -17.73
N PRO A 278 -10.81 -25.59 -17.22
CA PRO A 278 -9.50 -26.19 -17.41
C PRO A 278 -9.51 -27.16 -18.62
N LEU A 279 -9.96 -26.77 -19.81
CA LEU A 279 -9.94 -27.64 -21.00
C LEU A 279 -9.80 -26.86 -22.33
N LYS A 280 -8.55 -26.66 -22.75
CA LYS A 280 -8.12 -26.76 -24.16
C LYS A 280 -6.77 -27.48 -24.18
N ALA A 281 -6.84 -28.79 -24.00
CA ALA A 281 -5.77 -29.72 -24.34
C ALA A 281 -6.45 -30.97 -24.93
N GLU A 282 -6.75 -30.88 -26.23
CA GLU A 282 -6.80 -32.02 -27.15
C GLU A 282 -5.72 -31.79 -28.20
#